data_AF-A0A8T4DW20-F1
#
_entry.id   AF-A0A8T4DW20-F1
#
_cell.length_a   1.000
_cell.length_b   1.000
_cell.length_c   1.000
_cell.angle_alpha   90.00
_cell.angle_beta   90.00
_cell.angle_gamma   90.00
#
_symmetry.space_group_name_H-M   'P 1'
#
loop_
_entity.id
_entity.type
_entity.pdbx_description
1 polymer ?
#
loop_
_entity_poly.entity_id
_entity_poly.type
_entity_poly.pdbx_seq_one_letter_code
_entity_poly.pdbx_strand_id
1 'polypeptide(L)'
;MGFIERLEKNIAKLEKRIEKEQQRIAQLEAKCESKKITKAEFSLKKRHHDERIHAYSARVRVLQGGIVRERQHIEERAEEKEKKKEEKEKKKEKKERKEKEEEPEETTE
;
A
#
# COMPACT_ATOMS: atom_id res chain seq x y z
N MET A 1 7.49 -4.72 12.60
CA MET A 1 6.75 -3.75 11.76
C MET A 1 6.62 -4.32 10.36
N GLY A 2 5.40 -4.60 9.92
CA GLY A 2 5.09 -5.21 8.62
C GLY A 2 5.48 -4.31 7.44
N PHE A 3 5.47 -4.85 6.21
CA PHE A 3 5.84 -4.08 5.02
C PHE A 3 4.93 -2.87 4.80
N ILE A 4 3.61 -3.07 4.88
CA ILE A 4 2.60 -2.01 4.74
C ILE A 4 2.80 -0.92 5.81
N GLU A 5 2.97 -1.30 7.08
CA GLU A 5 3.20 -0.35 8.18
C GLU A 5 4.45 0.52 7.95
N ARG A 6 5.51 -0.04 7.36
CA ARG A 6 6.72 0.73 7.00
C ARG A 6 6.44 1.73 5.88
N LEU A 7 5.63 1.36 4.89
CA LEU A 7 5.20 2.28 3.82
C LEU A 7 4.34 3.41 4.38
N GLU A 8 3.36 3.09 5.23
CA GLU A 8 2.49 4.08 5.88
C GLU A 8 3.30 5.07 6.74
N LYS A 9 4.25 4.57 7.54
CA LYS A 9 5.15 5.44 8.33
C LYS A 9 5.99 6.37 7.46
N ASN A 10 6.41 5.90 6.27
CA ASN A 10 7.16 6.73 5.33
C ASN A 10 6.28 7.79 4.66
N ILE A 11 5.04 7.43 4.30
CA ILE A 11 4.04 8.38 3.78
C ILE A 11 3.80 9.49 4.81
N ALA A 12 3.50 9.14 6.07
CA ALA A 12 3.26 10.13 7.12
C ALA A 12 4.44 11.10 7.33
N LYS A 13 5.68 10.60 7.22
CA LYS A 13 6.89 11.45 7.27
C LYS A 13 6.97 12.42 6.09
N LEU A 14 6.59 11.99 4.89
CA LEU A 14 6.59 12.83 3.70
C LEU A 14 5.46 13.86 3.75
N GLU A 15 4.27 13.49 4.20
CA GLU A 15 3.14 14.41 4.41
C GLU A 15 3.50 15.51 5.41
N LYS A 16 4.13 15.16 6.53
CA LYS A 16 4.63 16.16 7.49
C LYS A 16 5.70 17.08 6.90
N ARG A 17 6.49 16.60 5.92
CA ARG A 17 7.45 17.45 5.21
C ARG A 17 6.75 18.39 4.23
N ILE A 18 5.72 17.92 3.53
CA ILE A 18 4.90 18.73 2.63
C ILE A 18 4.25 19.87 3.42
N GLU A 19 3.63 19.56 4.56
CA GLU A 19 2.99 20.57 5.43
C GLU A 19 3.99 21.66 5.86
N LYS A 20 5.22 21.27 6.23
CA LYS A 20 6.28 22.24 6.58
C LYS A 20 6.69 23.13 5.41
N GLU A 21 6.76 22.60 4.19
CA GLU A 21 7.06 23.43 3.01
C GLU A 21 5.88 24.38 2.70
N GLN A 22 4.63 23.93 2.85
CA GLN A 22 3.44 24.78 2.69
C GLN A 22 3.42 25.92 3.72
N GLN A 23 3.75 25.63 4.98
CA GLN A 23 3.88 26.66 6.03
C GLN A 23 4.97 27.69 5.67
N ARG A 24 6.10 27.27 5.08
CA ARG A 24 7.14 28.20 4.61
C ARG A 24 6.66 29.08 3.48
N ILE A 25 5.88 28.54 2.55
CA ILE A 25 5.24 29.34 1.47
C ILE A 25 4.31 30.40 2.08
N ALA A 26 3.45 30.01 3.02
CA ALA A 26 2.55 30.95 3.71
C ALA A 26 3.32 32.05 4.46
N GLN A 27 4.44 31.72 5.11
CA GLN A 27 5.30 32.72 5.75
C GLN A 27 5.97 33.65 4.74
N LEU A 28 6.37 33.15 3.56
CA LEU A 28 6.92 33.97 2.49
C LEU A 28 5.85 34.90 1.89
N GLU A 29 4.62 34.41 1.77
CA GLU A 29 3.48 35.19 1.29
C GLU A 29 3.19 36.37 2.23
N ALA A 30 3.10 36.12 3.54
CA ALA A 30 2.95 37.18 4.54
C ALA A 30 4.11 38.19 4.52
N LYS A 31 5.35 37.76 4.24
CA LYS A 31 6.50 38.67 4.06
C LYS A 31 6.37 39.52 2.79
N CYS A 32 5.83 38.95 1.72
CA CYS A 32 5.59 39.68 0.47
C CYS A 32 4.47 40.71 0.63
N GLU A 33 3.38 40.35 1.31
CA GLU A 33 2.25 41.24 1.61
C GLU A 33 2.67 42.41 2.49
N SER A 34 3.48 42.13 3.53
CA SER A 34 4.07 43.17 4.38
C SER A 34 5.22 43.95 3.72
N LYS A 35 5.48 43.73 2.42
CA LYS A 35 6.52 44.39 1.61
C LYS A 35 7.96 44.20 2.16
N LYS A 36 8.18 43.19 3.00
CA LYS A 36 9.51 42.83 3.52
C LYS A 36 10.36 42.13 2.47
N ILE A 37 9.74 41.48 1.50
CA ILE A 37 10.38 40.92 0.32
C ILE A 37 9.65 41.38 -0.94
N THR A 38 10.34 41.35 -2.07
CA THR A 38 9.73 41.69 -3.37
C THR A 38 8.90 40.51 -3.91
N LYS A 39 7.96 40.80 -4.81
CA LYS A 39 7.20 39.76 -5.53
C LYS A 39 8.11 38.81 -6.32
N ALA A 40 9.19 39.32 -6.90
CA ALA A 40 10.15 38.52 -7.64
C ALA A 40 10.89 37.54 -6.71
N GLU A 41 11.35 38.02 -5.55
CA GLU A 41 12.00 37.18 -4.54
C GLU A 41 11.05 36.13 -3.98
N PHE A 42 9.79 36.50 -3.72
CA PHE A 42 8.74 35.57 -3.33
C PHE A 42 8.55 34.46 -4.37
N SER A 43 8.41 34.82 -5.64
CA SER A 43 8.17 33.86 -6.73
C SER A 43 9.32 32.84 -6.87
N LEU A 44 10.57 33.30 -6.81
CA LEU A 44 11.75 32.43 -6.86
C LEU A 44 11.79 31.44 -5.68
N LYS A 45 11.56 31.94 -4.46
CA LYS A 45 11.57 31.09 -3.25
C LYS A 45 10.39 30.12 -3.22
N LYS A 46 9.19 30.59 -3.58
CA LYS A 46 7.98 29.78 -3.68
C LYS A 46 8.20 28.61 -4.65
N ARG A 47 8.76 28.87 -5.83
CA ARG A 47 9.06 27.81 -6.81
C ARG A 47 9.92 26.69 -6.23
N HIS A 48 10.97 27.03 -5.47
CA HIS A 48 11.81 26.02 -4.83
C HIS A 48 11.04 25.15 -3.83
N HIS A 49 10.15 25.75 -3.03
CA HIS A 49 9.31 25.00 -2.11
C HIS A 49 8.26 24.16 -2.85
N ASP A 50 7.66 24.68 -3.91
CA ASP A 50 6.70 23.96 -4.76
C ASP A 50 7.35 22.73 -5.42
N GLU A 51 8.58 22.85 -5.94
CA GLU A 51 9.34 21.73 -6.51
C GLU A 51 9.57 20.61 -5.47
N ARG A 52 9.89 20.98 -4.22
CA ARG A 52 10.03 20.02 -3.12
C ARG A 52 8.70 19.35 -2.76
N ILE A 53 7.62 20.12 -2.67
CA ILE A 53 6.27 19.59 -2.44
C ILE A 53 5.90 18.61 -3.55
N HIS A 54 6.17 18.96 -4.81
CA HIS A 54 5.89 18.09 -5.95
C HIS A 54 6.67 16.78 -5.87
N ALA A 55 7.96 16.83 -5.57
CA ALA A 55 8.80 15.65 -5.41
C ALA A 55 8.30 14.73 -4.27
N TYR A 56 7.98 15.30 -3.11
CA TYR A 56 7.42 14.53 -1.99
C TYR A 56 6.05 13.93 -2.34
N SER A 57 5.18 14.69 -3.00
CA SER A 57 3.84 14.24 -3.41
C SER A 57 3.92 13.10 -4.42
N ALA A 58 4.84 13.18 -5.39
CA ALA A 58 5.09 12.10 -6.33
C ALA A 58 5.58 10.83 -5.59
N ARG A 59 6.48 10.98 -4.61
CA ARG A 59 6.95 9.86 -3.81
C ARG A 59 5.84 9.23 -2.97
N VAL A 60 4.95 10.03 -2.37
CA VAL A 60 3.77 9.53 -1.64
C VAL A 60 2.91 8.66 -2.55
N ARG A 61 2.60 9.12 -3.77
CA ARG A 61 1.81 8.34 -4.74
C ARG A 61 2.44 6.98 -5.06
N VAL A 62 3.76 6.94 -5.25
CA VAL A 62 4.48 5.68 -5.51
C VAL A 62 4.35 4.73 -4.31
N LEU A 63 4.51 5.23 -3.08
CA LEU A 63 4.39 4.41 -1.87
C LEU A 63 2.95 3.89 -1.67
N GLN A 64 1.96 4.73 -1.92
CA GLN A 64 0.54 4.33 -1.91
C GLN A 64 0.27 3.22 -2.92
N GLY A 65 0.81 3.33 -4.14
CA GLY A 65 0.74 2.26 -5.14
C GLY A 65 1.40 0.96 -4.67
N GLY A 66 2.52 1.05 -3.93
CA GLY A 66 3.16 -0.11 -3.31
C GLY A 66 2.30 -0.79 -2.25
N ILE A 67 1.55 -0.03 -1.46
CA ILE A 67 0.59 -0.58 -0.48
C ILE A 67 -0.52 -1.35 -1.19
N VAL A 68 -1.11 -0.77 -2.24
CA VAL A 68 -2.20 -1.42 -3.00
C VAL A 68 -1.74 -2.76 -3.57
N ARG A 69 -0.55 -2.81 -4.19
CA ARG A 69 -0.01 -4.06 -4.74
C ARG A 69 0.27 -5.10 -3.65
N GLU A 70 0.81 -4.70 -2.50
CA GLU A 70 1.06 -5.65 -1.41
C GLU A 70 -0.26 -6.24 -0.88
N ARG A 71 -1.31 -5.41 -0.75
CA ARG A 71 -2.63 -5.88 -0.33
C ARG A 71 -3.20 -6.91 -1.31
N GLN A 72 -3.12 -6.63 -2.62
CA GLN A 72 -3.51 -7.59 -3.66
C GLN A 72 -2.74 -8.91 -3.54
N HIS A 73 -1.42 -8.87 -3.35
CA HIS A 73 -0.63 -10.08 -3.16
C HIS A 73 -0.96 -10.85 -1.87
N ILE A 74 -1.40 -10.17 -0.80
CA ILE A 74 -1.85 -10.85 0.42
C ILE A 74 -3.17 -11.57 0.16
N GLU A 75 -4.11 -10.93 -0.54
CA GLU A 75 -5.40 -11.51 -0.94
C GLU A 75 -5.22 -12.71 -1.87
N GLU A 76 -4.42 -12.58 -2.94
CA GLU A 76 -4.09 -13.68 -3.86
C GLU A 76 -3.50 -14.89 -3.14
N ARG A 77 -2.57 -14.65 -2.21
CA ARG A 77 -1.95 -15.71 -1.38
C ARG A 77 -2.96 -16.35 -0.43
N ALA A 78 -3.99 -15.64 0.01
CA ALA A 78 -5.05 -16.21 0.84
C ALA A 78 -5.98 -17.10 0.00
N GLU A 79 -6.41 -16.63 -1.18
CA GLU A 79 -7.24 -17.42 -2.09
C GLU A 79 -6.55 -18.71 -2.56
N GLU A 80 -5.26 -18.64 -2.90
CA GLU A 80 -4.50 -19.82 -3.32
C GLU A 80 -4.41 -20.86 -2.20
N LYS A 81 -4.30 -20.41 -0.94
CA LYS A 81 -4.31 -21.31 0.22
C LYS A 81 -5.66 -21.98 0.41
N GLU A 82 -6.75 -21.24 0.27
CA GLU A 82 -8.10 -21.81 0.36
C GLU A 82 -8.37 -22.81 -0.76
N LYS A 83 -8.04 -22.47 -2.01
CA LYS A 83 -8.13 -23.41 -3.16
C LYS A 83 -7.33 -24.69 -2.92
N LYS A 84 -6.10 -24.57 -2.39
CA LYS A 84 -5.26 -25.74 -2.04
C LYS A 84 -5.85 -26.58 -0.90
N LYS A 85 -6.55 -25.98 0.06
CA LYS A 85 -7.25 -26.72 1.12
C LYS A 85 -8.44 -27.48 0.55
N GLU A 86 -9.30 -26.80 -0.22
CA GLU A 86 -10.46 -27.43 -0.86
C GLU A 86 -10.05 -28.58 -1.79
N GLU A 87 -8.99 -28.43 -2.59
CA GLU A 87 -8.49 -29.52 -3.43
C GLU A 87 -8.01 -30.72 -2.61
N LYS A 88 -7.35 -30.47 -1.47
CA LYS A 88 -6.91 -31.54 -0.57
C LYS A 88 -8.09 -32.25 0.07
N GLU A 89 -9.13 -31.53 0.47
CA GLU A 89 -10.36 -32.11 1.03
C GLU A 89 -11.11 -32.94 -0.02
N LYS A 90 -11.33 -32.40 -1.22
CA LYS A 90 -11.94 -33.14 -2.34
C LYS A 90 -11.16 -34.40 -2.70
N LYS A 91 -9.81 -34.36 -2.67
CA LYS A 91 -8.97 -35.54 -2.88
C LYS A 91 -9.13 -36.59 -1.78
N LYS A 92 -9.23 -36.17 -0.51
CA LYS A 92 -9.48 -37.07 0.62
C LYS A 92 -10.85 -37.72 0.52
N GLU A 93 -11.90 -36.93 0.32
CA GLU A 93 -13.27 -37.45 0.16
C GLU A 93 -13.38 -38.46 -1.00
N LYS A 94 -12.73 -38.18 -2.14
CA LYS A 94 -12.71 -39.10 -3.28
C LYS A 94 -11.97 -40.41 -2.97
N LYS A 95 -10.91 -40.36 -2.16
CA LYS A 95 -10.17 -41.57 -1.72
C LYS A 95 -11.03 -42.40 -0.77
N GLU A 96 -11.66 -41.78 0.21
CA GLU A 96 -12.56 -42.45 1.17
C GLU A 96 -13.79 -43.07 0.50
N ARG A 97 -14.37 -42.42 -0.53
CA ARG A 97 -15.46 -43.01 -1.31
C ARG A 97 -15.03 -44.24 -2.11
N LYS A 98 -13.84 -44.22 -2.72
CA LYS A 98 -13.30 -45.37 -3.44
C LYS A 98 -13.00 -46.55 -2.53
N GLU A 99 -12.42 -46.30 -1.36
CA GLU A 99 -12.14 -47.35 -0.37
C GLU A 99 -13.45 -47.99 0.14
N LYS A 100 -14.53 -47.21 0.28
CA LYS A 100 -15.86 -47.76 0.65
C LYS A 100 -16.60 -48.49 -0.48
N GLU A 101 -16.32 -48.17 -1.75
CA GLU A 101 -16.90 -48.86 -2.91
C GLU A 101 -16.15 -50.16 -3.26
N GLU A 102 -14.89 -50.32 -2.85
CA GLU A 102 -14.09 -51.54 -3.06
C GLU A 102 -14.28 -52.59 -1.94
N GLU A 103 -14.91 -52.24 -0.80
CA GLU A 103 -15.19 -53.16 0.32
C GLU A 103 -16.47 -54.03 0.26
N PRO A 104 -17.45 -53.92 -0.68
CA PRO A 104 -18.62 -54.78 -0.66
C PRO A 104 -18.46 -56.01 -1.57
N GLU A 105 -17.45 -56.87 -1.36
CA GLU A 105 -17.44 -58.19 -2.02
C GLU A 105 -16.57 -59.25 -1.32
N GLU A 106 -16.46 -59.26 0.01
CA GLU A 106 -15.98 -60.46 0.72
C GLU A 106 -16.75 -60.64 2.03
N THR A 107 -17.86 -61.38 2.00
CA THR A 107 -18.33 -62.29 3.08
C THR A 107 -19.73 -62.84 2.75
N THR A 108 -19.79 -63.83 1.86
CA THR A 108 -20.85 -64.86 1.88
C THR A 108 -20.26 -66.20 1.49
N GLU A 109 -19.81 -66.96 2.48
CA GLU A 109 -19.88 -68.43 2.52
C GLU A 109 -20.14 -68.90 3.95
#